data_AF-A0A235CLI9-F1
#
_entry.id   AF-A0A235CLI9-F1
#
_cell.length_a   1.000
_cell.length_b   1.000
_cell.length_c   1.000
_cell.angle_alpha   90.00
_cell.angle_beta   90.00
_cell.angle_gamma   90.00
#
_symmetry.space_group_name_H-M   'P 1'
#
loop_
_entity.id
_entity.type
_entity.pdbx_description
1 polymer ?
#
loop_
_entity_poly.entity_id
_entity_poly.type
_entity_poly.pdbx_seq_one_letter_code
_entity_poly.pdbx_strand_id
1 'polypeptide(L)'
;MKMKDRKLNATDHLRAHWRQAKADFWRHWRECFEKKADRARLLLDLGTIRSLYWQALGLNALAIATTISAWWRKTAPVHQLGSQVL
;
A
#
# COMPACT_ATOMS: atom_id res chain seq x y z
N MET A 1 -33.41 -9.44 -15.67
CA MET A 1 -32.32 -8.51 -15.33
C MET A 1 -30.99 -9.26 -15.48
N LYS A 2 -30.21 -9.02 -16.55
CA LYS A 2 -28.90 -9.68 -16.74
C LYS A 2 -27.88 -8.95 -15.85
N MET A 3 -27.35 -9.63 -14.84
CA MET A 3 -26.14 -9.15 -14.16
C MET A 3 -25.02 -9.18 -15.20
N LYS A 4 -24.63 -8.00 -15.71
CA LYS A 4 -23.39 -7.89 -16.47
C LYS A 4 -22.28 -8.28 -15.51
N ASP A 5 -21.53 -9.33 -15.83
CA ASP A 5 -20.27 -9.66 -15.18
C ASP A 5 -19.43 -8.38 -15.12
N ARG A 6 -19.43 -7.75 -13.94
CA ARG A 6 -18.63 -6.57 -13.69
C ARG A 6 -17.22 -7.12 -13.53
N LYS A 7 -16.50 -7.26 -14.65
CA LYS A 7 -15.05 -7.48 -14.62
C LYS A 7 -14.50 -6.33 -13.78
N LEU A 8 -14.16 -6.63 -12.52
CA LEU A 8 -13.53 -5.66 -11.67
C LEU A 8 -12.23 -5.27 -12.35
N ASN A 9 -12.11 -3.99 -12.72
CA ASN A 9 -10.92 -3.47 -13.35
C ASN A 9 -9.75 -3.69 -12.40
N ALA A 10 -8.68 -4.36 -12.86
CA ALA A 10 -7.48 -4.60 -12.07
C ALA A 10 -6.92 -3.32 -11.43
N THR A 11 -7.11 -2.18 -12.09
CA THR A 11 -6.73 -0.86 -11.56
C THR A 11 -7.62 -0.42 -10.40
N ASP A 12 -8.92 -0.73 -10.43
CA ASP A 12 -9.83 -0.40 -9.33
C ASP A 12 -9.58 -1.28 -8.11
N HIS A 13 -9.24 -2.56 -8.32
CA HIS A 13 -8.73 -3.43 -7.28
C HIS A 13 -7.45 -2.87 -6.64
N LEU A 14 -6.46 -2.50 -7.46
CA LEU A 14 -5.23 -1.89 -6.97
C LEU A 14 -5.51 -0.64 -6.11
N ARG A 15 -6.42 0.23 -6.55
CA ARG A 15 -6.82 1.43 -5.79
C ARG A 15 -7.46 1.07 -4.46
N ALA A 16 -8.34 0.08 -4.43
CA ALA A 16 -8.97 -0.38 -3.19
C ALA A 16 -7.94 -0.96 -2.22
N HIS A 17 -7.09 -1.87 -2.69
CA HIS A 17 -6.03 -2.47 -1.87
C HIS A 17 -5.00 -1.45 -1.39
N TRP A 18 -4.66 -0.46 -2.21
CA TRP A 18 -3.80 0.64 -1.80
C TRP A 18 -4.40 1.44 -0.63
N ARG A 19 -5.68 1.85 -0.74
CA ARG A 19 -6.35 2.59 0.34
C ARG A 19 -6.38 1.78 1.63
N GLN A 20 -6.69 0.48 1.53
CA GLN A 20 -6.75 -0.42 2.67
C GLN A 20 -5.37 -0.60 3.32
N ALA A 21 -4.34 -0.96 2.54
CA ALA A 21 -2.99 -1.18 3.04
C ALA A 21 -2.40 0.07 3.71
N LYS A 22 -2.65 1.26 3.14
CA LYS A 22 -2.27 2.53 3.77
C LYS A 22 -2.98 2.75 5.11
N ALA A 23 -4.28 2.47 5.19
CA ALA A 23 -5.04 2.62 6.42
C ALA A 23 -4.58 1.64 7.50
N ASP A 24 -4.31 0.39 7.12
CA ASP A 24 -3.83 -0.66 8.03
C ASP A 24 -2.45 -0.31 8.59
N PHE A 25 -1.52 0.16 7.75
CA PHE A 25 -0.21 0.66 8.20
C PHE A 25 -0.36 1.71 9.29
N TRP A 26 -1.21 2.73 9.12
CA TRP A 26 -1.37 3.78 10.12
C TRP A 26 -2.07 3.29 11.40
N ARG A 27 -3.00 2.33 11.29
CA ARG A 27 -3.63 1.71 12.46
C ARG A 27 -2.59 0.95 13.28
N HIS A 28 -1.80 0.07 12.65
CA HIS A 28 -0.80 -0.72 13.36
C HIS A 28 0.41 0.12 13.79
N TRP A 29 0.74 1.19 13.05
CA TRP A 29 1.75 2.17 13.48
C TRP A 29 1.39 2.78 14.83
N ARG A 30 0.15 3.25 14.95
CA ARG A 30 -0.34 3.82 16.20
C ARG A 30 -0.25 2.80 17.34
N GLU A 31 -0.69 1.57 17.12
CA GLU A 31 -0.62 0.50 18.14
C GLU A 31 0.80 0.15 18.56
N CYS A 32 1.76 0.07 17.63
CA CYS A 32 3.16 -0.23 17.94
C CYS A 32 3.79 0.85 18.84
N PHE A 33 3.47 2.13 18.60
CA PHE A 33 4.07 3.24 19.33
C PHE A 33 3.34 3.56 20.63
N GLU A 34 2.00 3.49 20.67
CA GLU A 34 1.21 3.80 21.86
C GLU A 34 1.16 2.63 22.84
N LYS A 35 1.17 1.38 22.34
CA LYS A 35 0.92 0.17 23.15
C LYS A 35 2.10 -0.79 23.21
N LYS A 36 3.26 -0.43 22.65
CA LYS A 36 4.45 -1.29 22.54
C LYS A 36 4.16 -2.65 21.88
N ALA A 37 3.20 -2.68 20.96
CA ALA A 37 2.88 -3.88 20.20
C ALA A 37 4.04 -4.32 19.28
N ASP A 38 4.04 -5.60 18.89
CA ASP A 38 5.05 -6.17 18.00
C ASP A 38 5.08 -5.47 16.62
N ARG A 39 6.30 -5.16 16.17
CA ARG A 39 6.58 -4.50 14.89
C ARG A 39 6.43 -5.43 13.68
N ALA A 40 6.28 -6.74 13.88
CA ALA A 40 6.08 -7.68 12.77
C ALA A 40 4.90 -7.28 11.88
N ARG A 41 3.81 -6.78 12.47
CA ARG A 41 2.62 -6.35 11.71
C ARG A 41 2.91 -5.17 10.78
N LEU A 42 3.67 -4.18 11.27
CA LEU A 42 4.10 -3.04 10.46
C LEU A 42 4.95 -3.45 9.27
N LEU A 43 5.86 -4.42 9.46
CA LEU A 43 6.68 -4.95 8.37
C LEU A 43 5.83 -5.65 7.30
N LEU A 44 4.78 -6.38 7.70
CA LEU A 44 3.84 -7.00 6.77
C LEU A 44 3.02 -5.96 5.98
N ASP A 45 2.59 -4.87 6.62
CA ASP A 45 1.89 -3.79 5.93
C ASP A 45 2.80 -3.11 4.90
N LEU A 46 4.07 -2.84 5.27
CA LEU A 46 5.07 -2.27 4.35
C LEU A 46 5.39 -3.23 3.20
N GLY A 47 5.47 -4.53 3.47
CA GLY A 47 5.60 -5.57 2.44
C GLY A 47 4.42 -5.53 1.47
N THR A 48 3.19 -5.45 1.99
CA THR A 48 1.96 -5.34 1.18
C THR A 48 1.99 -4.11 0.29
N ILE A 49 2.33 -2.93 0.84
CA ILE A 49 2.41 -1.68 0.08
C ILE A 49 3.44 -1.79 -1.05
N ARG A 50 4.60 -2.40 -0.78
CA ARG A 50 5.64 -2.60 -1.78
C ARG A 50 5.25 -3.60 -2.87
N SER A 51 4.51 -4.64 -2.54
CA SER A 51 3.94 -5.55 -3.54
C SER A 51 2.93 -4.85 -4.44
N LEU A 52 2.07 -3.98 -3.88
CA LEU A 52 1.12 -3.18 -4.66
C LEU A 52 1.82 -2.21 -5.62
N TYR A 53 2.95 -1.65 -5.21
CA TYR A 53 3.79 -0.81 -6.08
C TYR A 53 4.29 -1.59 -7.30
N TRP A 54 4.91 -2.76 -7.10
CA TRP A 54 5.41 -3.58 -8.20
C TRP A 54 4.28 -4.13 -9.09
N GLN A 55 3.15 -4.51 -8.50
CA GLN A 55 1.98 -4.93 -9.25
C GLN A 55 1.42 -3.78 -10.12
N ALA A 56 1.38 -2.55 -9.60
CA ALA A 56 0.98 -1.38 -10.36
C ALA A 56 1.91 -1.12 -11.56
N LEU A 57 3.22 -1.26 -11.38
CA LEU A 57 4.19 -1.15 -12.47
C LEU A 57 3.98 -2.24 -13.54
N GLY A 58 3.82 -3.50 -13.12
CA GLY A 58 3.57 -4.62 -14.03
C GLY A 58 2.27 -4.49 -14.84
N LEU A 59 1.30 -3.74 -14.33
CA LEU A 59 0.03 -3.43 -15.01
C LEU A 59 0.05 -2.10 -15.78
N ASN A 60 1.20 -1.43 -15.87
CA ASN A 60 1.34 -0.08 -16.44
C ASN A 60 0.40 0.97 -15.80
N ALA A 61 0.00 0.76 -14.55
CA ALA A 61 -0.88 1.64 -13.80
C ALA A 61 -0.08 2.77 -13.13
N LEU A 62 0.58 3.60 -13.95
CA LEU A 62 1.59 4.56 -13.49
C LEU A 62 1.08 5.56 -12.45
N ALA A 63 -0.17 6.03 -12.58
CA ALA A 63 -0.75 6.99 -11.64
C ALA A 63 -0.78 6.46 -10.19
N ILE A 64 -1.12 5.18 -9.99
CA ILE A 64 -1.13 4.57 -8.66
C ILE A 64 0.27 4.19 -8.20
N ALA A 65 1.15 3.73 -9.09
CA ALA A 65 2.56 3.48 -8.76
C ALA A 65 3.25 4.75 -8.23
N THR A 66 3.06 5.89 -8.91
CA THR A 66 3.54 7.21 -8.47
C THR A 66 2.96 7.61 -7.12
N THR A 67 1.66 7.39 -6.91
CA THR A 67 1.00 7.68 -5.62
C THR A 67 1.63 6.87 -4.48
N ILE A 68 1.88 5.58 -4.69
CA ILE A 68 2.48 4.69 -3.68
C ILE A 68 3.92 5.11 -3.40
N SER A 69 4.72 5.36 -4.43
CA SER A 69 6.12 5.79 -4.26
C SER A 69 6.25 7.14 -3.57
N ALA A 70 5.40 8.12 -3.92
CA ALA A 70 5.38 9.42 -3.25
C ALA A 70 5.05 9.27 -1.76
N TRP A 71 4.08 8.40 -1.42
CA TRP A 71 3.77 8.09 -0.03
C TRP A 71 4.96 7.41 0.68
N TRP A 72 5.57 6.41 0.05
CA TRP A 72 6.72 5.70 0.63
C TRP A 72 7.87 6.65 0.94
N ARG A 73 8.24 7.55 0.01
CA ARG A 73 9.27 8.56 0.25
C ARG A 73 8.92 9.47 1.42
N LYS A 74 7.67 9.94 1.49
CA LYS A 74 7.20 10.79 2.59
C LYS A 74 7.22 10.06 3.94
N THR A 75 7.00 8.75 3.94
CA THR A 75 6.93 7.91 5.14
C THR A 75 8.26 7.23 5.47
N ALA A 76 9.32 7.44 4.67
CA ALA A 76 10.65 6.87 4.91
C ALA A 76 11.23 7.17 6.31
N PRO A 77 11.08 8.37 6.90
CA PRO A 77 11.53 8.63 8.27
C PRO A 77 10.80 7.80 9.34
N VAL A 78 9.57 7.37 9.02
CA VAL A 78 8.70 6.61 9.91
C VAL A 78 9.10 5.13 9.87
N HIS A 79 9.17 4.54 8.68
CA HIS A 79 9.44 3.11 8.55
C HIS A 79 10.93 2.72 8.44
N GLN A 80 11.84 3.68 8.21
CA GLN A 80 13.30 3.48 8.16
C GLN A 80 13.78 2.43 7.13
N LEU A 81 13.05 2.27 6.01
CA LEU A 81 13.39 1.33 4.93
C LEU A 81 13.95 2.03 3.67
N GLY A 82 14.41 3.27 3.81
CA GLY A 82 14.87 4.10 2.67
C GLY A 82 13.74 4.53 1.73
N SER A 83 14.11 5.16 0.61
CA SER A 83 13.20 5.58 -0.46
C SER A 83 12.96 4.46 -1.48
N GLN A 84 11.78 4.43 -2.12
CA GLN A 84 11.60 3.64 -3.35
C GLN A 84 12.24 4.37 -4.54
N VAL A 85 12.83 3.61 -5.45
CA VAL A 85 13.26 4.10 -6.77
C VAL A 85 12.01 4.30 -7.60
N LEU A 86 11.74 5.55 -7.94
CA LEU A 86 10.93 5.97 -9.09
C LEU A 86 11.63 7.17 -9.68
#